data_AF-A0A849F879-F1
#
_entry.id   AF-A0A849F879-F1
#
_cell.length_a   1.000
_cell.length_b   1.000
_cell.length_c   1.000
_cell.angle_alpha   90.00
_cell.angle_beta   90.00
_cell.angle_gamma   90.00
#
_symmetry.space_group_name_H-M   'P 1'
#
loop_
_entity.id
_entity.type
_entity.pdbx_description
1 polymer ?
#
loop_
_entity_poly.entity_id
_entity_poly.type
_entity_poly.pdbx_seq_one_letter_code
_entity_poly.pdbx_strand_id
1 'polypeptide(L)'
;MILKNFEVVKNIILDLEDGKIDHKSAIHQIKLLTDKEVTEYELAHYWRSCDLQEFARTLAMPEIENWSEIDEARALLLIAEILNCNGDAALINRNAGALEKRYKKSSGTVIDLIYNSGLHYEQEILAALKNDTTMRL
;
A
#
# COMPACT_ATOMS: atom_id res chain seq x y z
N MET A 1 -5.40 14.79 1.21
CA MET A 1 -4.99 14.37 -0.15
C MET A 1 -6.22 13.91 -0.92
N ILE A 2 -6.46 14.44 -2.13
CA ILE A 2 -7.59 14.05 -2.98
C ILE A 2 -7.12 12.93 -3.91
N LEU A 3 -7.76 11.77 -3.83
CA LEU A 3 -7.46 10.62 -4.69
C LEU A 3 -8.32 10.69 -5.94
N LYS A 4 -7.74 11.08 -7.09
CA LYS A 4 -8.47 11.33 -8.34
C LYS A 4 -9.36 10.17 -8.79
N ASN A 5 -8.91 8.93 -8.60
CA ASN A 5 -9.61 7.73 -9.08
C ASN A 5 -10.46 7.05 -8.02
N PHE A 6 -10.53 7.59 -6.80
CA PHE A 6 -11.20 6.94 -5.67
C PHE A 6 -12.67 6.64 -5.93
N GLU A 7 -13.44 7.65 -6.33
CA GLU A 7 -14.87 7.49 -6.60
C GLU A 7 -15.13 6.53 -7.78
N VAL A 8 -14.26 6.56 -8.79
CA VAL A 8 -14.39 5.69 -9.96
C VAL A 8 -14.12 4.23 -9.58
N VAL A 9 -13.05 3.96 -8.83
CA VAL A 9 -12.73 2.61 -8.35
C VAL A 9 -13.82 2.08 -7.44
N LYS A 10 -14.32 2.90 -6.52
CA LYS A 10 -15.44 2.54 -5.64
C LYS A 10 -16.69 2.12 -6.43
N ASN A 11 -17.03 2.88 -7.47
CA ASN A 11 -18.19 2.57 -8.31
C ASN A 11 -17.99 1.29 -9.13
N ILE A 12 -16.77 1.00 -9.60
CA ILE A 12 -16.46 -0.27 -10.27
C ILE A 12 -16.72 -1.46 -9.34
N ILE A 13 -16.31 -1.35 -8.06
CA ILE A 13 -16.53 -2.42 -7.08
C ILE A 13 -18.03 -2.57 -6.79
N LEU A 14 -18.77 -1.46 -6.63
CA LEU A 14 -20.22 -1.50 -6.44
C LEU A 14 -20.94 -2.11 -7.66
N ASP A 15 -20.54 -1.77 -8.88
CA ASP A 15 -21.13 -2.33 -10.09
C ASP A 15 -20.84 -3.84 -10.22
N LEU A 16 -19.69 -4.32 -9.72
CA LEU A 16 -19.39 -5.74 -9.59
C LEU A 16 -20.29 -6.41 -8.55
N GLU A 17 -20.46 -5.82 -7.36
CA GLU A 17 -21.32 -6.34 -6.29
C GLU A 17 -22.80 -6.41 -6.70
N ASP A 18 -23.25 -5.42 -7.48
CA ASP A 18 -24.60 -5.36 -8.06
C ASP A 18 -24.77 -6.34 -9.25
N GLY A 19 -23.70 -7.02 -9.69
CA GLY A 19 -23.71 -7.93 -10.84
C GLY A 19 -23.85 -7.25 -12.20
N LYS A 20 -23.61 -5.94 -12.29
CA LYS A 20 -23.66 -5.18 -13.56
C LYS A 20 -22.44 -5.43 -14.44
N ILE A 21 -21.30 -5.76 -13.83
CA ILE A 21 -20.07 -6.16 -14.52
C ILE A 21 -19.52 -7.46 -13.91
N ASP A 22 -18.74 -8.20 -14.69
CA ASP A 22 -18.04 -9.40 -14.20
C ASP A 22 -16.66 -9.06 -13.59
N HIS A 23 -16.07 -10.02 -12.87
CA HIS A 23 -14.77 -9.85 -12.22
C HIS A 23 -13.65 -9.48 -13.21
N LYS A 24 -13.63 -10.05 -14.41
CA LYS A 24 -12.57 -9.77 -15.40
C LYS A 24 -12.63 -8.31 -15.85
N SER A 25 -13.85 -7.82 -16.10
CA SER A 25 -14.13 -6.44 -16.48
C SER A 25 -13.75 -5.48 -15.35
N ALA A 26 -14.09 -5.79 -14.11
CA ALA A 26 -13.72 -4.99 -12.94
C ALA A 26 -12.20 -4.89 -12.78
N ILE A 27 -11.50 -6.03 -12.78
CA ILE A 27 -10.02 -6.10 -12.68
C ILE A 27 -9.37 -5.28 -13.79
N HIS A 28 -9.82 -5.43 -15.04
CA HIS A 28 -9.27 -4.71 -16.16
C HIS A 28 -9.44 -3.18 -16.02
N GLN A 29 -10.63 -2.72 -15.62
CA GLN A 29 -10.89 -1.29 -15.44
C GLN A 29 -10.07 -0.70 -14.29
N ILE A 30 -9.96 -1.40 -13.16
CA ILE A 30 -9.15 -0.96 -12.02
C ILE A 30 -7.68 -0.84 -12.42
N LYS A 31 -7.14 -1.84 -13.14
CA LYS A 31 -5.77 -1.82 -13.63
C LYS A 31 -5.52 -0.64 -14.58
N LEU A 32 -6.42 -0.38 -15.53
CA LEU A 32 -6.29 0.78 -16.43
C LEU A 32 -6.28 2.12 -15.69
N LEU A 33 -7.02 2.24 -14.58
CA LEU A 33 -7.13 3.47 -13.82
C LEU A 33 -5.98 3.67 -12.83
N THR A 34 -5.46 2.60 -12.25
CA THR A 34 -4.57 2.66 -11.08
C THR A 34 -3.19 2.06 -11.31
N ASP A 35 -3.00 1.37 -12.43
CA ASP A 35 -1.83 0.52 -12.73
C ASP A 35 -1.56 -0.58 -11.70
N LYS A 36 -2.52 -0.84 -10.79
CA LYS A 36 -2.42 -1.89 -9.78
C LYS A 36 -3.01 -3.19 -10.28
N GLU A 37 -2.32 -4.28 -9.96
CA GLU A 37 -2.88 -5.62 -10.07
C GLU A 37 -3.83 -5.86 -8.90
N VAL A 38 -5.00 -6.41 -9.19
CA VAL A 38 -5.95 -6.89 -8.19
C VAL A 38 -6.49 -8.24 -8.66
N THR A 39 -6.58 -9.19 -7.75
CA THR A 39 -7.07 -10.54 -8.04
C THR A 39 -8.58 -10.64 -7.85
N GLU A 40 -9.19 -11.64 -8.49
CA GLU A 40 -10.59 -11.98 -8.26
C GLU A 40 -10.87 -12.31 -6.78
N TYR A 41 -9.94 -13.00 -6.12
CA TYR A 41 -10.07 -13.32 -4.71
C TYR A 41 -10.16 -12.08 -3.83
N GLU A 42 -9.29 -11.08 -4.07
CA GLU A 42 -9.31 -9.81 -3.34
C GLU A 42 -10.60 -9.05 -3.57
N LEU A 43 -11.05 -8.90 -4.82
CA LEU A 43 -12.32 -8.24 -5.14
C LEU A 43 -13.54 -8.92 -4.50
N ALA A 44 -13.56 -10.24 -4.44
CA ALA A 44 -14.69 -10.99 -3.89
C ALA A 44 -14.70 -11.05 -2.34
N HIS A 45 -13.55 -10.80 -1.69
CA HIS A 45 -13.38 -11.05 -0.26
C HIS A 45 -12.73 -9.90 0.53
N TYR A 46 -12.59 -8.70 -0.04
CA TYR A 46 -11.98 -7.54 0.64
C TYR A 46 -12.67 -7.22 1.97
N TRP A 47 -13.99 -7.42 2.06
CA TRP A 47 -14.82 -7.19 3.24
C TRP A 47 -14.39 -8.00 4.47
N ARG A 48 -13.55 -9.04 4.27
CA ARG A 48 -12.96 -9.82 5.38
C ARG A 48 -11.83 -9.08 6.09
N SER A 49 -11.20 -8.11 5.44
CA SER A 49 -10.03 -7.39 5.97
C SER A 49 -10.24 -5.88 6.09
N CYS A 50 -11.14 -5.28 5.30
CA CYS A 50 -11.37 -3.85 5.27
C CYS A 50 -12.77 -3.52 4.72
N ASP A 51 -13.22 -2.28 4.88
CA ASP A 51 -14.46 -1.82 4.24
C ASP A 51 -14.22 -1.36 2.79
N LEU A 52 -15.32 -1.10 2.07
CA LEU A 52 -15.28 -0.65 0.67
C LEU A 52 -14.49 0.66 0.50
N GLN A 53 -14.60 1.59 1.45
CA GLN A 53 -13.94 2.88 1.37
C GLN A 53 -12.43 2.69 1.48
N GLU A 54 -11.97 1.90 2.45
CA GLU A 54 -10.57 1.59 2.67
C GLU A 54 -9.98 0.78 1.51
N PHE A 55 -10.72 -0.20 1.00
CA PHE A 55 -10.28 -1.00 -0.14
C PHE A 55 -10.15 -0.15 -1.41
N ALA A 56 -11.17 0.65 -1.73
CA ALA A 56 -11.14 1.55 -2.88
C ALA A 56 -10.04 2.62 -2.74
N ARG A 57 -9.80 3.14 -1.52
CA ARG A 57 -8.66 4.04 -1.26
C ARG A 57 -7.33 3.35 -1.52
N THR A 58 -7.18 2.11 -1.07
CA THR A 58 -5.95 1.33 -1.26
C THR A 58 -5.65 1.14 -2.74
N LEU A 59 -6.65 0.78 -3.54
CA LEU A 59 -6.49 0.64 -4.98
C LEU A 59 -6.22 1.99 -5.67
N ALA A 60 -6.93 3.05 -5.30
CA ALA A 60 -6.79 4.38 -5.92
C ALA A 60 -5.54 5.17 -5.46
N MET A 61 -4.84 4.72 -4.41
CA MET A 61 -3.66 5.38 -3.88
C MET A 61 -2.48 5.22 -4.86
N PRO A 62 -1.96 6.31 -5.46
CA PRO A 62 -0.80 6.21 -6.34
C PRO A 62 0.44 5.79 -5.57
N GLU A 63 1.30 5.01 -6.21
CA GLU A 63 2.63 4.72 -5.69
C GLU A 63 3.53 5.97 -5.71
N ILE A 64 4.60 5.98 -4.91
CA ILE A 64 5.65 7.00 -5.00
C ILE A 64 6.58 6.61 -6.16
N GLU A 65 6.43 7.29 -7.30
CA GLU A 65 7.17 6.97 -8.54
C GLU A 65 8.69 7.14 -8.39
N ASN A 66 9.14 8.23 -7.76
CA ASN A 66 10.55 8.53 -7.56
C ASN A 66 11.12 7.90 -6.27
N TRP A 67 10.69 6.67 -5.95
CA TRP A 67 11.13 5.95 -4.75
C TRP A 67 12.66 5.76 -4.69
N SER A 68 13.35 5.72 -5.83
CA SER A 68 14.81 5.60 -5.91
C SER A 68 15.56 6.83 -5.39
N GLU A 69 14.90 8.00 -5.40
CA GLU A 69 15.45 9.29 -4.97
C GLU A 69 15.20 9.59 -3.49
N ILE A 70 14.52 8.69 -2.76
CA ILE A 70 14.26 8.86 -1.33
C ILE A 70 15.62 8.92 -0.59
N ASP A 71 15.94 10.10 -0.08
CA ASP A 71 17.08 10.33 0.80
C ASP A 71 16.72 10.01 2.26
N GLU A 72 17.69 10.19 3.16
CA GLU A 72 17.50 9.87 4.57
C GLU A 72 16.41 10.72 5.24
N ALA A 73 16.38 12.02 4.95
CA ALA A 73 15.39 12.92 5.51
C ALA A 73 13.98 12.54 5.04
N ARG A 74 13.83 12.24 3.74
CA ARG A 74 12.57 11.78 3.18
C ARG A 74 12.15 10.43 3.73
N ALA A 75 13.08 9.50 3.92
CA ALA A 75 12.79 8.20 4.52
C ALA A 75 12.25 8.35 5.95
N LEU A 76 12.89 9.18 6.78
CA LEU A 76 12.43 9.47 8.13
C LEU A 76 11.02 10.09 8.13
N LEU A 77 10.74 11.02 7.21
CA LEU A 77 9.40 11.59 7.07
C LEU A 77 8.35 10.53 6.72
N LEU A 78 8.64 9.62 5.79
CA LEU A 78 7.72 8.54 5.43
C LEU A 78 7.48 7.56 6.59
N ILE A 79 8.51 7.26 7.38
CA ILE A 79 8.38 6.41 8.57
C ILE A 79 7.54 7.12 9.64
N ALA A 80 7.81 8.41 9.90
CA ALA A 80 7.01 9.21 10.81
C ALA A 80 5.54 9.27 10.38
N GLU A 81 5.27 9.43 9.07
CA GLU A 81 3.91 9.38 8.51
C GLU A 81 3.25 8.02 8.80
N ILE A 82 3.96 6.90 8.69
CA ILE A 82 3.42 5.57 9.02
C ILE A 82 3.10 5.47 10.51
N LEU A 83 4.03 5.84 11.39
CA LEU A 83 3.87 5.71 12.84
C LEU A 83 2.74 6.59 13.41
N ASN A 84 2.53 7.77 12.82
CA ASN A 84 1.49 8.70 13.25
C ASN A 84 0.16 8.50 12.51
N CYS A 85 0.08 7.54 11.58
CA CYS A 85 -1.12 7.27 10.82
C CYS A 85 -2.09 6.39 11.62
N ASN A 86 -3.21 6.98 12.04
CA ASN A 86 -4.31 6.21 12.66
C ASN A 86 -5.28 5.72 11.57
N GLY A 87 -5.08 4.49 11.10
CA GLY A 87 -6.08 3.76 10.32
C GLY A 87 -6.22 4.15 8.84
N ASP A 88 -5.23 4.79 8.22
CA ASP A 88 -5.17 4.92 6.74
C ASP A 88 -4.20 3.87 6.18
N ALA A 89 -4.68 2.64 6.02
CA ALA A 89 -3.89 1.54 5.49
C ALA A 89 -3.33 1.83 4.09
N ALA A 90 -4.06 2.60 3.26
CA ALA A 90 -3.60 2.98 1.93
C ALA A 90 -2.33 3.84 2.01
N LEU A 91 -2.29 4.82 2.93
CA LEU A 91 -1.10 5.65 3.15
C LEU A 91 0.06 4.84 3.72
N ILE A 92 -0.23 3.98 4.71
CA ILE A 92 0.76 3.10 5.33
C ILE A 92 1.41 2.21 4.28
N ASN A 93 0.60 1.51 3.46
CA ASN A 93 1.08 0.61 2.42
C ASN A 93 1.86 1.35 1.33
N ARG A 94 1.42 2.55 0.92
CA ARG A 94 2.16 3.38 -0.05
C ARG A 94 3.56 3.72 0.45
N ASN A 95 3.66 4.20 1.69
CA ASN A 95 4.92 4.64 2.27
C ASN A 95 5.84 3.45 2.54
N ALA A 96 5.31 2.37 3.11
CA ALA A 96 6.03 1.12 3.37
C ALA A 96 6.61 0.55 2.06
N GLY A 97 5.77 0.40 1.02
CA GLY A 97 6.23 -0.13 -0.27
C GLY A 97 7.32 0.72 -0.93
N ALA A 98 7.25 2.05 -0.82
CA ALA A 98 8.29 2.92 -1.34
C ALA A 98 9.62 2.77 -0.60
N LEU A 99 9.59 2.67 0.74
CA LEU A 99 10.76 2.41 1.57
C LEU A 99 11.36 1.02 1.27
N GLU A 100 10.52 -0.01 1.13
CA GLU A 100 10.96 -1.37 0.80
C GLU A 100 11.65 -1.43 -0.56
N LYS A 101 11.08 -0.78 -1.59
CA LYS A 101 11.74 -0.64 -2.90
C LYS A 101 13.09 0.09 -2.77
N ARG A 102 13.11 1.22 -2.05
CA ARG A 102 14.31 2.06 -1.85
C ARG A 102 15.46 1.31 -1.18
N TYR A 103 15.15 0.51 -0.17
CA TYR A 103 16.13 -0.23 0.63
C TYR A 103 16.23 -1.71 0.24
N LYS A 104 15.66 -2.09 -0.92
CA LYS A 104 15.70 -3.45 -1.49
C LYS A 104 15.22 -4.53 -0.52
N LYS A 105 14.12 -4.25 0.20
CA LYS A 105 13.48 -5.18 1.12
C LYS A 105 12.30 -5.90 0.46
N SER A 106 11.98 -7.08 0.98
CA SER A 106 10.76 -7.79 0.61
C SER A 106 9.53 -7.01 1.07
N SER A 107 8.43 -7.18 0.33
CA SER A 107 7.13 -6.60 0.69
C SER A 107 6.74 -6.98 2.12
N GLY A 108 6.28 -6.02 2.91
CA GLY A 108 5.82 -6.22 4.29
C GLY A 108 6.90 -6.06 5.37
N THR A 109 8.18 -5.95 4.99
CA THR A 109 9.30 -5.76 5.94
C THR A 109 9.08 -4.55 6.86
N VAL A 110 8.60 -3.42 6.35
CA VAL A 110 8.40 -2.21 7.17
C VAL A 110 7.30 -2.44 8.21
N ILE A 111 6.21 -3.10 7.81
CA ILE A 111 5.09 -3.44 8.70
C ILE A 111 5.57 -4.43 9.77
N ASP A 112 6.36 -5.43 9.39
CA ASP A 112 6.94 -6.39 10.33
C ASP A 112 7.88 -5.72 11.33
N LEU A 113 8.69 -4.75 10.91
CA LEU A 113 9.56 -4.00 11.82
C LEU A 113 8.75 -3.22 12.87
N ILE A 114 7.65 -2.59 12.45
CA ILE A 114 6.85 -1.74 13.33
C ILE A 114 5.98 -2.57 14.27
N TYR A 115 5.21 -3.51 13.73
CA TYR A 115 4.15 -4.20 14.49
C TYR A 115 4.60 -5.54 15.08
N ASN A 116 5.50 -6.26 14.41
CA ASN A 116 5.96 -7.57 14.88
C ASN A 116 7.27 -7.46 15.69
N SER A 117 8.19 -6.59 15.27
CA SER A 117 9.46 -6.36 15.97
C SER A 117 9.37 -5.24 17.02
N GLY A 118 8.26 -4.49 17.04
CA GLY A 118 8.00 -3.46 18.05
C GLY A 118 8.91 -2.23 17.95
N LEU A 119 9.40 -1.89 16.75
CA LEU A 119 10.19 -0.67 16.56
C LEU A 119 9.25 0.54 16.49
N HIS A 120 9.45 1.51 17.38
CA HIS A 120 8.58 2.67 17.55
C HIS A 120 9.24 4.01 17.23
N TYR A 121 10.54 4.01 16.89
CA TYR A 121 11.30 5.22 16.58
C TYR A 121 11.79 5.19 15.14
N GLU A 122 11.67 6.32 14.44
CA GLU A 122 11.96 6.43 13.01
C GLU A 122 13.40 6.04 12.67
N GLN A 123 14.33 6.44 13.54
CA GLN A 123 15.76 6.20 13.37
C GLN A 123 16.12 4.72 13.49
N GLU A 124 15.46 4.00 14.40
CA GLU A 124 15.67 2.55 14.59
C GLU A 124 15.14 1.77 13.38
N ILE A 125 13.95 2.13 12.89
CA ILE A 125 13.36 1.53 11.69
C ILE A 125 14.24 1.78 10.48
N LEU A 126 14.70 3.02 10.29
CA LEU A 126 15.60 3.36 9.19
C LEU A 126 16.94 2.61 9.27
N ALA A 127 17.52 2.48 10.47
CA ALA A 127 18.73 1.71 10.68
C ALA A 127 18.51 0.23 10.30
N ALA A 128 17.39 -0.36 10.70
CA ALA A 128 17.02 -1.72 10.33
C ALA A 128 16.83 -1.89 8.80
N LEU A 129 16.23 -0.92 8.13
CA LEU A 129 16.08 -0.93 6.66
C LEU A 129 17.42 -0.83 5.93
N LYS A 130 18.39 -0.10 6.47
CA LYS A 130 19.74 0.02 5.89
C LYS A 130 20.60 -1.23 6.09
N ASN A 131 20.32 -2.04 7.12
CA ASN A 131 21.08 -3.25 7.38
C ASN A 131 20.79 -4.31 6.31
N ASP A 132 21.82 -4.83 5.65
CA ASP A 132 21.66 -5.94 4.69
C ASP A 132 21.26 -7.22 5.42
N THR A 133 20.00 -7.62 5.28
CA THR A 133 19.48 -8.93 5.66
C THR A 133 19.39 -9.82 4.44
N THR A 134 20.50 -10.00 3.72
CA THR A 134 20.62 -11.16 2.82
C THR A 134 20.83 -12.39 3.70
N MET A 135 19.74 -13.06 4.10
CA MET A 135 19.87 -14.46 4.51
C MET A 135 20.36 -15.22 3.27
N ARG A 136 21.63 -15.64 3.29
CA ARG A 136 22.13 -16.67 2.38
C ARG A 136 21.32 -17.93 2.65
N LEU A 137 20.40 -18.27 1.75
CA LEU A 137 19.87 -19.62 1.63
C LEU A 137 21.00 -20.58 1.19
#